data_AF-A0A6C0BL10-F1
#
_entry.id   AF-A0A6C0BL10-F1
#
_cell.length_a   1.000
_cell.length_b   1.000
_cell.length_c   1.000
_cell.angle_alpha   90.00
_cell.angle_beta   90.00
_cell.angle_gamma   90.00
#
_symmetry.space_group_name_H-M   'P 1'
#
loop_
_entity.id
_entity.type
_entity.pdbx_description
1 polymer ?
#
loop_
_entity_poly.entity_id
_entity_poly.type
_entity_poly.pdbx_seq_one_letter_code
_entity_poly.pdbx_strand_id
1 'polypeptide(L)'
;MKAIIVLLTFIGIIAIIIGYINQIKQCPPPKVEYRYIPRTFEDEQNDPVKVTKIFKDMFEMPTTWIDGQRLGYIKPNIFKINRFNISQ
;
A
#
# COMPACT_ATOMS: atom_id res chain seq x y z
N MET A 1 -29.44 22.27 44.96
CA MET A 1 -28.00 22.07 44.66
C MET A 1 -27.67 20.62 44.27
N LYS A 2 -28.00 19.60 45.08
CA LYS A 2 -27.72 18.18 44.76
C LYS A 2 -28.37 17.69 43.46
N ALA A 3 -29.63 18.06 43.20
CA ALA A 3 -30.34 17.67 41.98
C ALA A 3 -29.74 18.26 40.69
N ILE A 4 -29.18 19.48 40.76
CA ILE A 4 -28.51 20.13 39.62
C ILE A 4 -27.23 19.37 39.26
N ILE A 5 -26.45 18.97 40.26
CA ILE A 5 -25.23 18.17 40.07
C ILE A 5 -25.57 16.83 39.40
N VAL A 6 -26.61 16.14 39.88
CA VAL A 6 -27.07 14.86 39.31
C VAL A 6 -27.50 15.03 37.85
N LEU A 7 -28.24 16.11 37.53
CA LEU A 7 -28.67 16.40 36.16
C LEU A 7 -27.49 16.68 35.23
N LEU A 8 -26.51 17.45 35.69
CA LEU A 8 -25.31 17.80 34.92
C LEU A 8 -24.43 16.57 34.65
N THR A 9 -24.29 15.67 35.63
CA THR A 9 -23.60 14.39 35.43
C THR A 9 -24.30 13.51 34.41
N PHE A 10 -25.63 13.50 34.39
CA PHE A 10 -26.41 12.70 33.44
C PHE A 10 -26.23 13.19 31.99
N ILE A 11 -26.29 14.51 31.80
CA ILE A 11 -26.04 15.15 30.49
C ILE A 11 -24.61 14.87 30.01
N GLY A 12 -23.62 14.95 30.91
CA GLY A 12 -22.23 14.65 30.59
C GLY A 12 -22.02 13.21 30.10
N ILE A 13 -22.64 12.24 30.77
CA ILE A 13 -22.56 10.82 30.37
C ILE A 13 -23.18 10.63 28.97
N ILE A 14 -24.34 11.23 28.71
CA ILE A 14 -25.00 11.16 27.40
C ILE A 14 -24.10 11.76 26.30
N ALA A 15 -23.48 12.91 26.56
CA ALA A 15 -22.59 13.55 25.59
C ALA A 15 -21.36 12.68 25.24
N ILE A 16 -20.77 12.00 26.25
CA ILE A 16 -19.66 11.08 26.05
C ILE A 16 -20.09 9.88 25.18
N ILE A 17 -21.25 9.30 25.45
CA ILE A 17 -21.78 8.16 24.68
C ILE A 17 -21.98 8.54 23.22
N ILE A 18 -22.58 9.71 22.96
CA ILE A 18 -22.80 10.21 21.59
C ILE A 18 -21.46 10.43 20.87
N GLY A 19 -20.49 11.05 21.54
CA GLY A 19 -19.15 11.27 20.99
C GLY A 19 -18.44 9.96 20.61
N TYR A 20 -18.50 8.96 21.49
CA TYR A 20 -17.90 7.65 21.27
C TYR A 20 -18.51 6.91 20.08
N ILE A 21 -19.85 6.90 19.97
CA ILE A 21 -20.54 6.27 18.84
C ILE A 21 -20.17 6.95 17.52
N ASN A 22 -20.08 8.28 17.51
CA ASN A 22 -19.72 9.03 16.31
C ASN A 22 -18.27 8.78 15.88
N GLN A 23 -17.35 8.57 16.82
CA GLN A 23 -15.97 8.22 16.53
C GLN A 23 -15.83 6.82 15.89
N ILE A 24 -16.60 5.84 16.36
CA ILE A 24 -16.58 4.47 15.79
C ILE A 24 -17.16 4.44 14.36
N LYS A 25 -18.15 5.29 14.07
CA LYS A 25 -18.77 5.38 12.74
C LYS A 25 -17.83 5.94 11.67
N GLN A 26 -16.64 6.41 12.04
CA GLN A 26 -15.70 6.98 11.09
C GLN A 26 -15.03 5.85 10.31
N CYS A 27 -15.41 5.70 9.04
CA CYS A 27 -14.81 4.70 8.16
C CYS A 27 -13.28 4.93 8.09
N PRO A 28 -12.46 3.86 8.18
CA PRO A 28 -11.03 3.99 7.96
C PRO A 28 -10.78 4.56 6.55
N PRO A 29 -9.70 5.34 6.36
CA PRO A 29 -9.37 5.86 5.05
C PRO A 29 -9.21 4.70 4.06
N PRO A 30 -9.68 4.84 2.81
CA PRO A 30 -9.58 3.79 1.82
C PRO A 30 -8.11 3.42 1.62
N LYS A 31 -7.76 2.16 1.90
CA LYS A 31 -6.43 1.62 1.68
C LYS A 31 -6.31 1.17 0.23
N VAL A 32 -5.38 1.75 -0.52
CA VAL A 32 -5.06 1.26 -1.87
C VAL A 32 -4.28 -0.05 -1.74
N GLU A 33 -4.91 -1.16 -2.11
CA GLU A 33 -4.26 -2.48 -2.18
C GLU A 33 -3.80 -2.76 -3.61
N TYR A 34 -2.49 -2.85 -3.81
CA TYR A 34 -1.92 -3.34 -5.07
C TYR A 34 -1.95 -4.86 -5.07
N ARG A 35 -2.79 -5.45 -5.92
CA ARG A 35 -2.84 -6.89 -6.14
C ARG A 35 -2.20 -7.23 -7.47
N TYR A 36 -1.40 -8.28 -7.50
CA TYR A 36 -0.86 -8.80 -8.75
C TYR A 36 -2.00 -9.47 -9.53
N ILE A 37 -2.22 -9.01 -10.76
CA ILE A 37 -3.12 -9.65 -11.72
C ILE A 37 -2.22 -10.44 -12.67
N PRO A 38 -2.36 -11.77 -12.75
CA PRO A 38 -1.60 -12.55 -13.72
C PRO A 38 -1.99 -12.12 -15.13
N ARG A 39 -1.01 -12.15 -16.03
CA ARG A 39 -1.27 -11.90 -17.45
C ARG A 39 -2.17 -13.01 -18.00
N THR A 40 -3.04 -12.67 -18.94
CA THR A 40 -3.76 -13.70 -19.70
C THR A 40 -2.81 -14.33 -20.73
N PHE A 41 -3.16 -15.50 -21.23
CA PHE A 41 -2.37 -16.17 -22.27
C PHE A 41 -2.24 -15.30 -23.54
N GLU A 42 -3.31 -14.61 -23.92
CA GLU A 42 -3.31 -13.70 -25.07
C GLU A 42 -2.36 -12.51 -24.86
N ASP A 43 -2.34 -11.93 -23.65
CA ASP A 43 -1.41 -10.86 -23.31
C ASP A 43 0.05 -11.31 -23.37
N GLU A 44 0.33 -12.55 -22.97
CA GLU A 44 1.68 -13.11 -23.05
C GLU A 44 2.14 -13.36 -24.49
N GLN A 45 1.22 -13.66 -25.40
CA GLN A 45 1.51 -13.82 -26.83
C GLN A 45 1.69 -12.47 -27.54
N ASN A 46 0.85 -11.49 -27.23
CA ASN A 46 0.85 -10.18 -27.88
C ASN A 46 1.92 -9.22 -27.31
N ASP A 47 2.20 -9.28 -26.00
CA ASP A 47 3.28 -8.53 -25.32
C ASP A 47 4.18 -9.48 -24.52
N PRO A 48 5.01 -10.29 -25.20
CA PRO A 48 5.90 -11.22 -24.53
C PRO A 48 6.92 -10.47 -23.67
N VAL A 49 7.20 -11.00 -22.48
CA VAL A 49 8.22 -10.42 -21.60
C VAL A 49 9.58 -10.48 -22.30
N LYS A 50 10.21 -9.32 -22.49
CA LYS A 50 11.54 -9.24 -23.12
C LYS A 50 12.53 -10.11 -22.36
N VAL A 51 13.11 -11.09 -23.07
CA VAL A 51 14.13 -12.02 -22.56
C VAL A 51 15.30 -11.27 -21.90
N THR A 52 15.72 -10.17 -22.51
CA THR A 52 16.76 -9.28 -21.97
C THR A 52 16.43 -8.77 -20.58
N LYS A 53 15.16 -8.53 -20.25
CA LYS A 53 14.74 -8.05 -18.92
C LYS A 53 14.81 -9.17 -17.86
N ILE A 54 14.51 -10.41 -18.25
CA ILE A 54 14.55 -11.58 -17.36
C ILE A 54 16.00 -11.90 -16.97
N PHE A 55 16.90 -11.87 -17.95
CA PHE A 55 18.30 -12.24 -17.75
C PHE A 55 19.24 -11.05 -17.55
N LYS A 56 18.71 -9.83 -17.49
CA LYS A 56 19.46 -8.58 -17.32
C LYS A 56 20.47 -8.70 -16.17
N ASP A 57 19.99 -9.20 -15.05
CA ASP A 57 20.74 -9.29 -13.81
C ASP A 57 21.92 -10.27 -13.93
N MET A 58 21.87 -11.26 -14.82
CA MET A 58 22.99 -12.19 -15.05
C MET A 58 24.19 -11.52 -15.72
N PHE A 59 23.97 -10.43 -16.47
CA PHE A 59 25.01 -9.74 -17.23
C PHE A 59 25.41 -8.40 -16.60
N GLU A 60 24.53 -7.82 -15.78
CA GLU A 60 24.77 -6.53 -15.12
C GLU A 60 25.17 -6.66 -13.65
N MET A 61 24.78 -7.75 -12.96
CA MET A 61 25.22 -7.94 -11.58
C MET A 61 26.65 -8.48 -11.57
N PRO A 62 27.56 -7.89 -10.76
CA PRO A 62 28.93 -8.37 -10.63
C PRO A 62 29.04 -9.70 -9.86
N THR A 63 27.92 -10.25 -9.36
CA THR A 63 27.89 -11.44 -8.52
C THR A 63 27.08 -12.54 -9.18
N THR A 64 27.57 -13.78 -9.07
CA THR A 64 26.93 -14.99 -9.61
C THR A 64 25.76 -15.51 -8.76
N TRP A 65 25.45 -14.85 -7.64
CA TRP A 65 24.41 -15.28 -6.71
C TRP A 65 23.16 -14.42 -6.87
N ILE A 66 22.00 -15.08 -6.99
CA ILE A 66 20.70 -14.42 -6.92
C ILE A 66 20.56 -13.91 -5.47
N ASP A 67 20.74 -12.60 -5.26
CA ASP A 67 20.87 -11.91 -3.95
C ASP A 67 22.28 -11.93 -3.31
N GLY A 68 23.32 -12.09 -4.12
CA GLY A 68 24.72 -11.95 -3.73
C GLY A 68 25.09 -10.55 -3.29
N GLN A 69 24.91 -10.29 -2.00
CA GLN A 69 25.37 -9.12 -1.27
C GLN A 69 24.68 -7.79 -1.60
N ARG A 70 23.57 -7.54 -0.90
CA ARG A 70 23.08 -6.18 -0.56
C ARG A 70 24.04 -5.41 0.38
N LEU A 71 25.36 -5.60 0.25
CA LEU A 71 26.38 -5.05 1.15
C LEU A 71 27.29 -4.01 0.49
N GLY A 72 26.83 -3.28 -0.54
CA GLY A 72 27.65 -2.14 -1.00
C GLY A 72 27.27 -1.41 -2.28
N TYR A 73 26.24 -1.82 -3.03
CA TYR A 73 25.87 -1.10 -4.25
C TYR A 73 24.59 -0.29 -4.06
N ILE A 74 24.74 1.03 -4.10
CA ILE A 74 23.67 2.03 -4.02
C ILE A 74 22.65 1.70 -5.11
N LYS A 75 21.44 1.32 -4.71
CA LYS A 75 20.29 1.11 -5.61
C LYS A 75 19.94 2.46 -6.27
N PRO A 76 20.15 2.65 -7.59
CA PRO A 76 19.67 3.88 -8.24
C PRO A 76 18.14 3.88 -8.18
N ASN A 77 17.60 5.01 -7.70
CA ASN A 77 16.19 5.28 -7.42
C ASN A 77 15.19 4.53 -8.31
N ILE A 78 14.60 3.45 -7.77
CA ILE A 78 13.47 2.71 -8.37
C ILE A 78 12.15 3.52 -8.34
N PHE A 79 12.16 4.73 -7.75
CA PHE A 79 10.98 5.58 -7.57
C PHE A 79 10.38 6.19 -8.86
N LYS A 80 10.77 5.76 -10.06
CA LYS A 80 10.29 6.33 -11.33
C LYS A 80 9.76 5.33 -12.38
N ILE A 81 9.49 4.07 -12.03
CA ILE A 81 9.26 3.06 -13.09
C ILE A 81 7.83 3.05 -13.67
N ASN A 82 6.79 3.54 -12.98
CA ASN A 82 5.40 3.45 -13.50
C ASN A 82 4.69 4.79 -13.71
N ARG A 83 5.36 5.80 -14.29
CA ARG A 83 4.67 7.06 -14.68
C ARG A 83 4.02 7.03 -16.07
N PHE A 84 4.18 5.96 -16.84
CA PHE A 84 3.76 5.94 -18.26
C PHE A 84 2.88 4.76 -18.71
N ASN A 85 2.59 3.78 -17.86
CA ASN A 85 1.69 2.67 -18.26
C ASN A 85 0.39 2.75 -17.46
N ILE A 86 -0.40 3.79 -17.75
CA ILE A 86 -1.85 3.75 -17.56
C ILE A 86 -2.37 3.50 -18.98
N SER A 87 -2.75 2.25 -19.25
CA SER A 87 -3.34 1.83 -20.52
C SER A 87 -4.57 2.67 -20.83
N GLN A 88 -4.56 3.34 -21.98
CA GLN A 88 -5.79 3.67 -22.70
C GLN A 88 -6.30 2.43 -23.42
#